data_AF-A0A923MAB6-F1
#
_entry.id   AF-A0A923MAB6-F1
#
_cell.length_a   1.000
_cell.length_b   1.000
_cell.length_c   1.000
_cell.angle_alpha   90.00
_cell.angle_beta   90.00
_cell.angle_gamma   90.00
#
_symmetry.space_group_name_H-M   'P 1'
#
loop_
_entity.id
_entity.type
_entity.pdbx_description
1 polymer ?
#
loop_
_entity_poly.entity_id
_entity_poly.type
_entity_poly.pdbx_seq_one_letter_code
_entity_poly.pdbx_strand_id
1 'polypeptide(L)'
;MQLSPIIVIHMTAALGALVTGPVALWARKGATQRPQLHRAFGYAWVTLMIVTAVSAAFIRSELKFSFAGFSPIHLFIPATFIGLFFAFRALANRNIAQHKAIMQRLYFGAGIGAGVFTLAPNRTIGKFLGTGYLAPIVTNTPLWVWGLLVGLLVLGYTQTRDRNASLTRMLVTPAVMTAFSLWGTVNTFGNAATFSLVMMTWAVVAAGVFSLVAAGTAKASYDAATRSFALPGSWVPMGLILGIFMIKYASGVAIAMNHSLVNDLTFGVTLAALSGVFSGLFTGRAVRVLKLAVRPSPAIALQA
;
A
#
# COMPACT_ATOMS: atom_id res chain seq x y z
N MET A 1 -15.12 -13.34 -12.33
CA MET A 1 -15.01 -14.22 -11.14
C MET A 1 -16.01 -13.73 -10.12
N GLN A 2 -17.06 -14.50 -9.83
CA GLN A 2 -17.95 -14.16 -8.72
C GLN A 2 -17.30 -14.72 -7.45
N LEU A 3 -16.71 -13.84 -6.62
CA LEU A 3 -16.17 -14.24 -5.33
C LEU A 3 -17.35 -14.53 -4.41
N SER A 4 -17.58 -15.81 -4.12
CA SER A 4 -18.60 -16.17 -3.13
C SER A 4 -18.22 -15.59 -1.76
N PRO A 5 -19.20 -15.25 -0.90
CA PRO A 5 -18.91 -14.69 0.43
C PRO A 5 -17.93 -15.53 1.24
N ILE A 6 -18.00 -16.86 1.13
CA ILE A 6 -17.11 -17.78 1.85
C ILE A 6 -15.66 -17.70 1.38
N ILE A 7 -15.42 -17.48 0.08
CA ILE A 7 -14.07 -17.27 -0.47
C ILE A 7 -13.49 -15.94 0.04
N VAL A 8 -14.31 -14.88 0.10
CA VAL A 8 -13.87 -13.58 0.62
C VAL A 8 -13.49 -13.67 2.09
N ILE A 9 -14.31 -14.35 2.91
CA ILE A 9 -14.03 -14.59 4.33
C ILE A 9 -12.71 -15.36 4.48
N HIS A 10 -12.58 -16.47 3.75
CA HIS A 10 -11.38 -17.31 3.79
C HIS A 10 -10.12 -16.52 3.41
N MET A 11 -10.15 -15.81 2.27
CA MET A 11 -9.01 -15.05 1.76
C MET A 11 -8.61 -13.93 2.71
N THR A 12 -9.58 -13.19 3.25
CA THR A 12 -9.32 -12.10 4.20
C THR A 12 -8.70 -12.64 5.48
N ALA A 13 -9.22 -13.74 6.02
CA ALA A 13 -8.67 -14.39 7.21
C ALA A 13 -7.25 -14.92 6.97
N ALA A 14 -7.02 -15.58 5.83
CA ALA A 14 -5.72 -16.13 5.45
C ALA A 14 -4.65 -15.03 5.29
N LEU A 15 -4.98 -13.94 4.60
CA LEU A 15 -4.07 -12.79 4.44
C LEU A 15 -3.80 -12.13 5.79
N GLY A 16 -4.83 -11.95 6.63
CA GLY A 16 -4.66 -11.45 7.99
C GLY A 16 -3.73 -12.34 8.83
N ALA A 17 -3.86 -13.66 8.74
CA ALA A 17 -2.99 -14.61 9.43
C ALA A 17 -1.54 -14.52 8.94
N LEU A 18 -1.32 -14.35 7.63
CA LEU A 18 0.03 -14.16 7.07
C LEU A 18 0.70 -12.88 7.56
N VAL A 19 -0.07 -11.80 7.77
CA VAL A 19 0.44 -10.50 8.27
C VAL A 19 0.67 -10.51 9.78
N THR A 20 -0.25 -11.11 10.55
CA THR A 20 -0.18 -11.10 12.03
C THR A 20 0.87 -12.08 12.58
N GLY A 21 1.13 -13.19 11.88
CA GLY A 21 2.10 -14.21 12.30
C GLY A 21 3.53 -13.70 12.48
N PRO A 22 4.13 -12.96 11.53
CA PRO A 22 5.46 -12.37 11.66
C PRO A 22 5.57 -11.44 12.88
N VAL A 23 4.53 -10.67 13.17
CA VAL A 23 4.50 -9.77 14.33
C VAL A 23 4.53 -10.57 15.63
N ALA A 24 3.73 -11.64 15.73
CA ALA A 24 3.71 -12.54 16.89
C ALA A 24 5.07 -13.24 17.11
N LEU A 25 5.75 -13.65 16.04
CA LEU A 25 7.07 -14.28 16.09
C LEU A 25 8.18 -13.28 16.44
N TRP A 26 8.17 -12.10 15.82
CA TRP A 26 9.13 -11.02 16.07
C TRP A 26 9.04 -10.51 17.51
N ALA A 27 7.84 -10.44 18.09
CA ALA A 27 7.63 -10.02 19.47
C ALA A 27 8.40 -10.88 20.50
N ARG A 28 8.86 -12.08 20.10
CA ARG A 28 9.69 -12.98 20.92
C ARG A 28 11.13 -13.13 20.42
N LYS A 29 11.60 -12.27 19.49
CA LYS A 29 12.94 -12.32 18.91
C LYS A 29 13.83 -11.19 19.46
N GLY A 30 15.10 -11.48 19.72
CA GLY A 30 16.12 -10.50 20.15
C GLY A 30 16.16 -10.25 21.65
N ALA A 31 17.03 -9.32 22.07
CA ALA A 31 17.25 -8.98 23.49
C ALA A 31 16.01 -8.37 24.15
N THR A 32 15.25 -7.54 23.42
CA THR A 32 14.02 -6.90 23.93
C THR A 32 12.80 -7.73 23.55
N GLN A 33 12.22 -8.41 24.53
CA GLN A 33 11.02 -9.24 24.37
C GLN A 33 9.74 -8.43 24.65
N ARG A 34 8.69 -8.63 23.84
CA ARG A 34 7.41 -7.91 23.96
C ARG A 34 6.25 -8.90 24.21
N PRO A 35 6.11 -9.43 25.44
CA PRO A 35 5.17 -10.52 25.73
C PRO A 35 3.70 -10.16 25.54
N GLN A 36 3.32 -8.89 25.75
CA GLN A 36 1.95 -8.43 25.50
C GLN A 36 1.61 -8.46 24.00
N LEU A 37 2.52 -7.98 23.14
CA LEU A 37 2.33 -8.03 21.68
C LEU A 37 2.28 -9.47 21.16
N HIS A 38 3.14 -10.35 21.69
CA HIS A 38 3.11 -11.76 21.32
C HIS A 38 1.74 -12.39 21.61
N ARG A 39 1.14 -12.12 22.78
CA ARG A 39 -0.18 -12.64 23.14
C ARG A 39 -1.29 -12.03 22.28
N ALA A 40 -1.30 -10.71 22.12
CA ALA A 40 -2.32 -10.02 21.32
C ALA A 40 -2.33 -10.52 19.86
N PHE A 41 -1.17 -10.49 19.20
CA PHE A 41 -1.05 -10.97 17.82
C PHE A 41 -1.16 -12.50 17.73
N GLY A 42 -0.77 -13.23 18.77
CA GLY A 42 -0.96 -14.68 18.86
C GLY A 42 -2.44 -15.07 18.89
N TYR A 43 -3.26 -14.42 19.72
CA TYR A 43 -4.70 -14.65 19.74
C TYR A 43 -5.36 -14.25 18.42
N ALA A 44 -5.01 -13.08 17.86
CA ALA A 44 -5.50 -12.66 16.56
C ALA A 44 -5.17 -13.71 15.48
N TRP A 45 -3.92 -14.16 15.43
CA TRP A 45 -3.46 -15.16 14.48
C TRP A 45 -4.20 -16.50 14.63
N VAL A 46 -4.36 -17.01 15.85
CA VAL A 46 -5.08 -18.28 16.11
C VAL A 46 -6.54 -18.18 15.66
N THR A 47 -7.23 -17.08 15.99
CA THR A 47 -8.60 -16.84 15.55
C THR A 47 -8.70 -16.82 14.02
N LEU A 48 -7.78 -16.12 13.35
CA LEU A 48 -7.73 -16.05 11.89
C LEU A 48 -7.45 -17.43 11.27
N MET A 49 -6.59 -18.24 11.85
CA MET A 49 -6.34 -19.62 11.40
C MET A 49 -7.56 -20.51 11.54
N ILE A 50 -8.33 -20.38 12.63
CA ILE A 50 -9.59 -21.13 12.82
C ILE A 50 -10.60 -20.70 11.75
N VAL A 51 -10.82 -19.40 11.55
CA VAL A 51 -11.73 -18.89 10.52
C VAL A 51 -11.30 -19.38 9.14
N THR A 52 -9.99 -19.36 8.84
CA THR A 52 -9.42 -19.84 7.58
C THR A 52 -9.70 -21.34 7.39
N ALA A 53 -9.45 -22.18 8.40
CA ALA A 53 -9.66 -23.62 8.32
C ALA A 53 -11.14 -24.01 8.24
N VAL A 54 -12.02 -23.36 9.01
CA VAL A 54 -13.47 -23.58 8.96
C VAL A 54 -14.02 -23.19 7.60
N SER A 55 -13.72 -21.98 7.12
CA SER A 55 -14.20 -21.52 5.81
C SER A 55 -13.68 -22.37 4.66
N ALA A 56 -12.43 -22.84 4.72
CA ALA A 56 -11.84 -23.75 3.74
C ALA A 56 -12.60 -25.08 3.62
N ALA A 57 -13.23 -25.57 4.71
CA ALA A 57 -14.00 -26.82 4.68
C ALA A 57 -15.23 -26.76 3.76
N PHE A 58 -15.66 -25.56 3.38
CA PHE A 58 -16.79 -25.33 2.47
C PHE A 58 -16.35 -24.94 1.06
N ILE A 59 -15.06 -24.73 0.83
CA ILE A 59 -14.51 -24.46 -0.50
C ILE A 59 -14.29 -25.81 -1.20
N ARG A 60 -14.64 -25.90 -2.48
CA ARG A 60 -14.48 -27.10 -3.30
C ARG A 60 -13.46 -26.83 -4.39
N SER A 61 -12.70 -27.86 -4.75
CA SER A 61 -11.62 -27.80 -5.72
C SER A 61 -12.05 -28.39 -7.06
N GLU A 62 -11.79 -27.67 -8.14
CA GLU A 62 -12.04 -28.11 -9.52
C GLU A 62 -10.85 -28.87 -10.16
N LEU A 63 -9.89 -29.33 -9.34
CA LEU A 63 -8.75 -30.07 -9.86
C LEU A 63 -9.17 -31.50 -10.24
N LYS A 64 -8.61 -32.01 -11.35
CA LYS A 64 -8.79 -33.41 -11.78
C LYS A 64 -8.42 -34.43 -10.70
N PHE A 65 -7.44 -34.11 -9.86
CA PHE A 65 -7.07 -34.91 -8.69
C PHE A 65 -7.78 -34.40 -7.42
N SER A 66 -9.11 -34.48 -7.41
CA SER A 66 -9.94 -34.20 -6.23
C SER A 66 -10.90 -35.35 -5.96
N PHE A 67 -11.15 -35.64 -4.70
CA PHE A 67 -12.10 -36.65 -4.25
C PHE A 67 -13.25 -35.95 -3.53
N ALA A 68 -14.49 -36.16 -3.99
CA ALA A 68 -15.68 -35.47 -3.48
C ALA A 68 -15.54 -33.92 -3.42
N GLY A 69 -14.76 -33.34 -4.34
CA GLY A 69 -14.47 -31.91 -4.37
C GLY A 69 -13.37 -31.44 -3.40
N PHE A 70 -12.74 -32.33 -2.64
CA PHE A 70 -11.58 -32.05 -1.81
C PHE A 70 -10.29 -32.43 -2.56
N SER A 71 -9.36 -31.48 -2.66
CA SER A 71 -8.01 -31.73 -3.20
C SER A 71 -6.97 -31.77 -2.08
N PRO A 72 -5.71 -32.19 -2.34
CA PRO A 72 -4.68 -32.34 -1.30
C PRO A 72 -4.47 -31.11 -0.40
N ILE A 73 -4.76 -29.88 -0.88
CA ILE A 73 -4.71 -28.67 -0.04
C ILE A 73 -5.66 -28.72 1.16
N HIS A 74 -6.76 -29.47 1.07
CA HIS A 74 -7.73 -29.57 2.17
C HIS A 74 -7.18 -30.36 3.35
N LEU A 75 -6.06 -31.08 3.18
CA LEU A 75 -5.33 -31.70 4.29
C LEU A 75 -4.78 -30.66 5.28
N PHE A 76 -4.61 -29.40 4.86
CA PHE A 76 -4.25 -28.31 5.78
C PHE A 76 -5.35 -27.99 6.79
N ILE A 77 -6.62 -28.35 6.52
CA ILE A 77 -7.74 -28.13 7.45
C ILE A 77 -7.57 -28.98 8.73
N PRO A 78 -7.57 -30.33 8.66
CA PRO A 78 -7.37 -31.14 9.86
C PRO A 78 -5.98 -30.91 10.46
N ALA A 79 -4.93 -30.70 9.65
CA ALA A 79 -3.60 -30.40 10.16
C ALA A 79 -3.57 -29.11 11.01
N THR A 80 -4.33 -28.08 10.62
CA THR A 80 -4.43 -26.83 11.39
C THR A 80 -5.13 -27.07 12.73
N PHE A 81 -6.29 -27.72 12.73
CA PHE A 81 -7.02 -27.99 13.97
C PHE A 81 -6.22 -28.87 14.94
N ILE A 82 -5.65 -29.96 14.44
CA ILE A 82 -4.82 -30.87 15.23
C ILE A 82 -3.58 -30.14 15.78
N GLY A 83 -2.91 -29.36 14.93
CA GLY A 83 -1.74 -28.58 15.34
C GLY A 83 -2.08 -27.55 16.42
N LEU A 84 -3.17 -26.80 16.27
CA LEU A 84 -3.59 -25.82 17.27
C LEU A 84 -3.91 -26.49 18.60
N PHE A 85 -4.64 -27.61 18.58
CA PHE A 85 -4.92 -28.40 19.78
C PHE A 85 -3.63 -28.80 20.51
N PHE A 86 -2.67 -29.40 19.80
CA PHE A 86 -1.39 -29.81 20.41
C PHE A 86 -0.51 -28.62 20.82
N ALA A 87 -0.56 -27.48 20.12
CA ALA A 87 0.17 -26.28 20.50
C ALA A 87 -0.30 -25.72 21.84
N PHE A 88 -1.62 -25.70 22.08
CA PHE A 88 -2.18 -25.24 23.35
C PHE A 88 -2.08 -26.29 24.46
N ARG A 89 -2.17 -27.58 24.14
CA ARG A 89 -1.85 -28.66 25.10
C ARG A 89 -0.40 -28.57 25.59
N ALA A 90 0.56 -28.32 24.69
CA ALA A 90 1.95 -28.10 25.05
C ALA A 90 2.13 -26.87 25.95
N LEU A 91 1.42 -25.77 25.65
CA LEU A 91 1.43 -24.56 26.48
C LEU A 91 0.86 -24.82 27.88
N ALA A 92 -0.26 -25.54 27.98
CA ALA A 92 -0.88 -25.93 29.25
C ALA A 92 0.07 -26.78 30.10
N ASN A 93 0.82 -27.68 29.47
CA ASN A 93 1.86 -28.49 30.10
C ASN A 93 3.18 -27.74 30.37
N ARG A 94 3.21 -26.41 30.17
CA ARG A 94 4.40 -25.55 30.29
C ARG A 94 5.57 -25.96 29.36
N ASN A 95 5.31 -26.77 28.33
CA ASN A 95 6.29 -27.14 27.31
C ASN A 95 6.36 -26.07 26.21
N ILE A 96 7.07 -24.98 26.52
CA ILE A 96 7.20 -23.81 25.65
C ILE A 96 7.96 -24.13 24.35
N ALA A 97 8.94 -25.03 24.42
CA ALA A 97 9.71 -25.46 23.25
C ALA A 97 8.79 -26.14 22.22
N GLN A 98 7.94 -27.05 22.67
CA GLN A 98 6.98 -27.74 21.81
C GLN A 98 5.88 -26.79 21.29
N HIS A 99 5.32 -25.94 22.14
CA HIS A 99 4.35 -24.90 21.72
C HIS A 99 4.92 -24.06 20.57
N LYS A 100 6.15 -23.53 20.75
CA LYS A 100 6.85 -22.73 19.74
C LYS A 100 7.05 -23.52 18.45
N ALA A 101 7.55 -24.75 18.53
CA ALA A 101 7.81 -25.57 17.36
C ALA A 101 6.52 -25.83 16.55
N ILE A 102 5.41 -26.16 17.22
CA ILE A 102 4.13 -26.42 16.55
C ILE A 102 3.59 -25.13 15.93
N MET A 103 3.60 -24.01 16.65
CA MET A 103 3.15 -22.72 16.13
C MET A 103 3.94 -22.28 14.89
N GLN A 104 5.26 -22.46 14.89
CA GLN A 104 6.11 -22.17 13.73
C GLN A 104 5.79 -23.10 12.56
N ARG A 105 5.63 -24.42 12.80
CA ARG A 105 5.25 -25.39 11.76
C ARG A 105 3.90 -25.06 11.14
N LEU A 106 2.91 -24.62 11.93
CA LEU A 106 1.63 -24.17 11.39
C LEU A 106 1.77 -22.91 10.56
N TYR A 107 2.56 -21.92 11.01
CA TYR A 107 2.78 -20.70 10.24
C TYR A 107 3.47 -20.96 8.89
N PHE A 108 4.58 -21.68 8.89
CA PHE A 108 5.34 -21.96 7.66
C PHE A 108 4.66 -23.01 6.78
N GLY A 109 4.08 -24.05 7.37
CA GLY A 109 3.40 -25.14 6.66
C GLY A 109 2.00 -24.75 6.21
N ALA A 110 1.07 -24.58 7.16
CA ALA A 110 -0.33 -24.33 6.85
C ALA A 110 -0.61 -22.88 6.42
N GLY A 111 0.13 -21.89 6.92
CA GLY A 111 0.02 -20.50 6.47
C GLY A 111 0.69 -20.29 5.12
N ILE A 112 2.03 -20.30 5.11
CA ILE A 112 2.81 -19.99 3.90
C ILE A 112 2.69 -21.10 2.85
N GLY A 113 2.81 -22.37 3.24
CA GLY A 113 2.72 -23.49 2.30
C GLY A 113 1.37 -23.57 1.59
N ALA A 114 0.25 -23.38 2.30
CA ALA A 114 -1.07 -23.31 1.66
C ALA A 114 -1.21 -22.08 0.75
N GLY A 115 -0.62 -20.94 1.15
CA GLY A 115 -0.53 -19.74 0.32
C GLY A 115 0.20 -20.01 -1.01
N VAL A 116 1.41 -20.57 -0.96
CA VAL A 116 2.18 -20.95 -2.15
C VAL A 116 1.40 -21.91 -3.04
N PHE A 117 0.74 -22.90 -2.46
CA PHE A 117 -0.04 -23.85 -3.23
C PHE A 117 -1.28 -23.20 -3.89
N THR A 118 -1.84 -22.16 -3.28
CA THR A 118 -2.93 -21.35 -3.86
C THR A 118 -2.45 -20.48 -5.03
N LEU A 119 -1.17 -20.12 -5.07
CA LEU A 119 -0.53 -19.37 -6.15
C LEU A 119 -0.15 -20.26 -7.35
N ALA A 120 -0.29 -21.59 -7.26
CA ALA A 120 0.05 -22.49 -8.35
C ALA A 120 -0.75 -22.13 -9.63
N PRO A 121 -0.14 -22.17 -10.84
CA PRO A 121 -0.75 -21.63 -12.07
C PRO A 121 -2.11 -22.24 -12.43
N ASN A 122 -2.39 -23.46 -11.97
CA ASN A 122 -3.64 -24.17 -12.17
C ASN A 122 -4.76 -23.76 -11.19
N ARG A 123 -4.45 -22.96 -10.16
CA ARG A 123 -5.41 -22.45 -9.15
C ARG A 123 -5.96 -21.09 -9.53
N THR A 124 -7.12 -20.72 -9.00
CA THR A 124 -7.82 -19.47 -9.34
C THR A 124 -6.95 -18.22 -9.13
N ILE A 125 -6.27 -18.12 -7.98
CA ILE A 125 -5.37 -16.98 -7.71
C ILE A 125 -4.11 -17.08 -8.57
N GLY A 126 -3.53 -18.26 -8.77
CA GLY A 126 -2.42 -18.44 -9.71
C GLY A 126 -2.75 -18.05 -11.15
N LYS A 127 -3.95 -18.39 -11.64
CA LYS A 127 -4.47 -17.92 -12.94
C LYS A 127 -4.63 -16.40 -12.95
N PHE A 128 -5.18 -15.81 -11.89
CA PHE A 128 -5.35 -14.35 -11.77
C PHE A 128 -4.01 -13.60 -11.83
N LEU A 129 -3.00 -14.05 -11.06
CA LEU A 129 -1.68 -13.42 -10.98
C LEU A 129 -0.81 -13.73 -12.21
N GLY A 130 -0.91 -14.95 -12.74
CA GLY A 130 -0.24 -15.37 -13.95
C GLY A 130 -0.98 -14.88 -15.19
N THR A 131 -1.56 -15.80 -15.95
CA THR A 131 -2.07 -15.55 -17.31
C THR A 131 -3.34 -14.69 -17.39
N GLY A 132 -4.02 -14.43 -16.28
CA GLY A 132 -5.36 -13.82 -16.25
C GLY A 132 -5.35 -12.30 -16.34
N TYR A 133 -4.73 -11.63 -15.37
CA TYR A 133 -4.79 -10.16 -15.27
C TYR A 133 -3.43 -9.52 -15.01
N LEU A 134 -2.68 -9.98 -14.00
CA LEU A 134 -1.45 -9.27 -13.61
C LEU A 134 -0.28 -9.49 -14.57
N ALA A 135 -0.03 -10.70 -15.08
CA ALA A 135 1.08 -10.89 -16.01
C ALA A 135 0.89 -10.08 -17.31
N PRO A 136 -0.30 -10.04 -17.95
CA PRO A 136 -0.53 -9.15 -19.08
C PRO A 136 -0.30 -7.68 -18.72
N ILE A 137 -0.74 -7.20 -17.56
CA ILE A 137 -0.49 -5.83 -17.11
C ILE A 137 1.02 -5.56 -17.01
N VAL A 138 1.77 -6.43 -16.34
CA VAL A 138 3.22 -6.24 -16.12
C VAL A 138 4.01 -6.34 -17.42
N THR A 139 3.68 -7.30 -18.29
CA THR A 139 4.38 -7.54 -19.56
C THR A 139 4.07 -6.50 -20.63
N ASN A 140 2.85 -5.97 -20.66
CA ASN A 140 2.47 -4.90 -21.59
C ASN A 140 2.74 -3.50 -21.04
N THR A 141 3.21 -3.38 -19.80
CA THR A 141 3.66 -2.09 -19.27
C THR A 141 4.97 -1.70 -19.96
N PRO A 142 5.01 -0.56 -20.67
CA PRO A 142 6.22 -0.12 -21.35
C PRO A 142 7.42 0.00 -20.40
N LEU A 143 8.61 -0.39 -20.87
CA LEU A 143 9.82 -0.41 -20.03
C LEU A 143 10.16 0.93 -19.38
N TRP A 144 9.84 2.05 -20.04
CA TRP A 144 10.07 3.39 -19.50
C TRP A 144 9.26 3.67 -18.22
N VAL A 145 8.12 3.01 -18.01
CA VAL A 145 7.31 3.14 -16.78
C VAL A 145 8.05 2.55 -15.58
N TRP A 146 8.74 1.42 -15.78
CA TRP A 146 9.59 0.82 -14.75
C TRP A 146 10.81 1.69 -14.44
N GLY A 147 11.45 2.24 -15.47
CA GLY A 147 12.53 3.23 -15.31
C GLY A 147 12.06 4.46 -14.53
N LEU A 148 10.87 4.99 -14.85
CA LEU A 148 10.24 6.07 -14.12
C LEU A 148 9.96 5.68 -12.66
N LEU A 149 9.37 4.50 -12.39
CA LEU A 149 9.11 4.03 -11.03
C LEU A 149 10.39 3.92 -10.20
N VAL A 150 11.46 3.35 -10.76
CA VAL A 150 12.77 3.29 -10.09
C VAL A 150 13.31 4.68 -9.81
N GLY A 151 13.26 5.59 -10.79
CA GLY A 151 13.68 6.98 -10.61
C GLY A 151 12.89 7.70 -9.51
N LEU A 152 11.57 7.50 -9.45
CA LEU A 152 10.69 8.06 -8.42
C LEU A 152 10.94 7.44 -7.04
N LEU A 153 11.24 6.14 -6.96
CA LEU A 153 11.64 5.48 -5.71
C LEU A 153 12.97 6.03 -5.20
N VAL A 154 13.97 6.21 -6.07
CA VAL A 154 15.24 6.83 -5.70
C VAL A 154 15.00 8.26 -5.22
N LEU A 155 14.24 9.06 -5.99
CA LEU A 155 13.92 10.43 -5.64
C LEU A 155 13.16 10.51 -4.31
N GLY A 156 12.15 9.68 -4.09
CA GLY A 156 11.41 9.62 -2.83
C GLY A 156 12.28 9.16 -1.65
N TYR A 157 13.17 8.20 -1.87
CA TYR A 157 14.06 7.69 -0.84
C TYR A 157 15.09 8.74 -0.41
N THR A 158 15.62 9.52 -1.36
CA THR A 158 16.53 10.64 -1.03
C THR A 158 15.87 11.69 -0.14
N GLN A 159 14.53 11.80 -0.16
CA GLN A 159 13.79 12.74 0.69
C GLN A 159 13.57 12.26 2.13
N THR A 160 13.88 10.99 2.42
CA THR A 160 13.80 10.41 3.77
C THR A 160 15.00 10.78 4.64
N ARG A 161 16.05 11.36 4.05
CA ARG A 161 17.26 11.83 4.72
C ARG A 161 17.25 13.34 4.89
N ASP A 162 17.93 13.80 5.93
CA ASP A 162 18.16 15.21 6.17
C ASP A 162 18.96 15.82 5.01
N ARG A 163 18.54 17.00 4.55
CA ARG A 163 19.17 17.65 3.40
C ARG A 163 19.07 19.16 3.44
N ASN A 164 20.07 19.81 2.85
CA ASN A 164 20.00 21.22 2.49
C ASN A 164 19.53 21.34 1.03
N ALA A 165 18.50 22.15 0.79
CA ALA A 165 17.92 22.31 -0.54
C ALA A 165 17.71 23.79 -0.88
N SER A 166 18.04 24.14 -2.13
CA SER A 166 17.77 25.47 -2.70
C SER A 166 16.30 25.64 -3.05
N LEU A 167 15.84 26.90 -3.13
CA LEU A 167 14.48 27.27 -3.51
C LEU A 167 14.05 26.65 -4.84
N THR A 168 14.92 26.64 -5.86
CA THR A 168 14.65 26.03 -7.16
C THR A 168 14.37 24.53 -7.04
N ARG A 169 15.20 23.79 -6.30
CA ARG A 169 15.01 22.34 -6.13
C ARG A 169 13.72 22.01 -5.37
N MET A 170 13.28 22.91 -4.47
CA MET A 170 12.01 22.76 -3.74
C MET A 170 10.77 22.98 -4.61
N LEU A 171 10.86 23.84 -5.63
CA LEU A 171 9.75 24.15 -6.52
C LEU A 171 9.65 23.19 -7.70
N VAL A 172 10.79 22.67 -8.19
CA VAL A 172 10.82 21.78 -9.36
C VAL A 172 9.99 20.52 -9.12
N THR A 173 10.22 19.80 -8.02
CA THR A 173 9.50 18.55 -7.77
C THR A 173 7.97 18.74 -7.73
N PRO A 174 7.40 19.68 -6.94
CA PRO A 174 5.96 19.89 -6.91
C PRO A 174 5.38 20.46 -8.19
N ALA A 175 6.10 21.31 -8.92
CA ALA A 175 5.67 21.77 -10.23
C ALA A 175 5.58 20.59 -11.22
N VAL A 176 6.62 19.77 -11.30
CA VAL A 176 6.66 18.61 -12.20
C VAL A 176 5.58 17.59 -11.85
N MET A 177 5.39 17.26 -10.57
CA MET A 177 4.37 16.29 -10.17
C MET A 177 2.94 16.80 -10.40
N THR A 178 2.67 18.07 -10.13
CA THR A 178 1.36 18.68 -10.39
C THR A 178 1.08 18.77 -11.89
N ALA A 179 2.09 19.17 -12.68
CA ALA A 179 1.99 19.20 -14.14
C ALA A 179 1.77 17.79 -14.71
N PHE A 180 2.48 16.78 -14.21
CA PHE A 180 2.28 15.39 -14.62
C PHE A 180 0.88 14.87 -14.27
N SER A 181 0.38 15.19 -13.08
CA SER A 181 -1.01 14.86 -12.69
C SER A 181 -2.02 15.54 -13.62
N LEU A 182 -1.84 16.82 -13.91
CA LEU A 182 -2.75 17.60 -14.73
C LEU A 182 -2.74 17.14 -16.19
N TRP A 183 -1.55 17.05 -16.78
CA TRP A 183 -1.33 16.51 -18.12
C TRP A 183 -1.93 15.11 -18.25
N GLY A 184 -1.74 14.28 -17.22
CA GLY A 184 -2.32 12.95 -17.17
C GLY A 184 -3.85 12.95 -17.24
N THR A 185 -4.52 13.81 -16.48
CA THR A 185 -5.98 13.94 -16.49
C THR A 185 -6.48 14.47 -17.84
N VAL A 186 -5.82 15.50 -18.38
CA VAL A 186 -6.18 16.10 -19.67
C VAL A 186 -6.00 15.11 -20.82
N ASN A 187 -4.89 14.37 -20.86
CA ASN A 187 -4.66 13.38 -21.91
C ASN A 187 -5.64 12.21 -21.85
N THR A 188 -6.15 11.87 -20.66
CA THR A 188 -7.07 10.76 -20.48
C THR A 188 -8.53 11.16 -20.75
N PHE A 189 -8.97 12.32 -20.26
CA PHE A 189 -10.37 12.72 -20.31
C PHE A 189 -10.65 13.88 -21.26
N GLY A 190 -9.65 14.41 -21.98
CA GLY A 190 -9.77 15.63 -22.80
C GLY A 190 -10.87 15.60 -23.86
N ASN A 191 -11.21 14.41 -24.36
CA ASN A 191 -12.27 14.19 -25.35
C ASN A 191 -13.58 13.65 -24.73
N ALA A 192 -13.62 13.44 -23.41
CA ALA A 192 -14.80 12.93 -22.72
C ALA A 192 -15.82 14.04 -22.48
N ALA A 193 -17.11 13.73 -22.57
CA ALA A 193 -18.18 14.68 -22.24
C ALA A 193 -18.10 15.19 -20.78
N THR A 194 -17.50 14.38 -19.89
CA THR A 194 -17.32 14.70 -18.46
C THR A 194 -16.07 15.56 -18.18
N PHE A 195 -15.29 15.93 -19.19
CA PHE A 195 -13.99 16.60 -19.05
C PHE A 195 -14.04 17.82 -18.12
N SER A 196 -14.99 18.73 -18.34
CA SER A 196 -15.11 19.96 -17.55
C SER A 196 -15.33 19.69 -16.07
N LEU A 197 -16.20 18.73 -15.74
CA LEU A 197 -16.49 18.33 -14.37
C LEU A 197 -15.32 17.59 -13.72
N VAL A 198 -14.61 16.75 -14.47
CA VAL A 198 -13.37 16.08 -14.01
C VAL A 198 -12.32 17.13 -13.65
N MET A 199 -12.10 18.12 -14.52
CA MET A 199 -11.12 19.18 -14.28
C MET A 199 -11.52 20.11 -13.14
N MET A 200 -12.80 20.46 -13.04
CA MET A 200 -13.33 21.26 -11.93
C MET A 200 -13.17 20.54 -10.60
N THR A 201 -13.50 19.25 -10.55
CA THR A 201 -13.31 18.39 -9.37
C THR A 201 -11.84 18.37 -8.96
N TRP A 202 -10.94 18.11 -9.90
CA TRP A 202 -9.51 18.10 -9.64
C TRP A 202 -9.04 19.43 -9.04
N ALA A 203 -9.44 20.56 -9.66
CA ALA A 203 -9.02 21.89 -9.25
C ALA A 203 -9.55 22.28 -7.87
N VAL A 204 -10.85 22.05 -7.61
CA VAL A 204 -11.50 22.37 -6.32
C VAL A 204 -10.87 21.55 -5.20
N VAL A 205 -10.69 20.24 -5.40
CA VAL A 205 -10.10 19.37 -4.39
C VAL A 205 -8.62 19.73 -4.16
N ALA A 206 -7.85 19.95 -5.22
CA ALA A 206 -6.46 20.37 -5.11
C ALA A 206 -6.32 21.72 -4.37
N ALA A 207 -7.13 22.72 -4.71
CA ALA A 207 -7.11 24.03 -4.08
C ALA A 207 -7.55 23.99 -2.61
N GLY A 208 -8.59 23.21 -2.29
CA GLY A 208 -9.05 23.01 -0.91
C GLY A 208 -7.98 22.36 -0.03
N VAL A 209 -7.42 21.25 -0.50
CA VAL A 209 -6.35 20.56 0.22
C VAL A 209 -5.07 21.41 0.29
N PHE A 210 -4.71 22.09 -0.79
CA PHE A 210 -3.61 23.05 -0.81
C PHE A 210 -3.79 24.13 0.26
N SER A 211 -4.96 24.75 0.36
CA SER A 211 -5.22 25.84 1.29
C SER A 211 -5.07 25.38 2.75
N LEU A 212 -5.66 24.23 3.08
CA LEU A 212 -5.54 23.61 4.40
C LEU A 212 -4.08 23.27 4.74
N VAL A 213 -3.35 22.71 3.78
CA VAL A 213 -1.97 22.28 4.02
C VAL A 213 -1.02 23.47 4.03
N ALA A 214 -1.14 24.44 3.13
CA ALA A 214 -0.26 25.61 3.08
C ALA A 214 -0.39 26.51 4.31
N ALA A 215 -1.53 26.49 5.01
CA ALA A 215 -1.78 27.26 6.23
C ALA A 215 -1.00 26.76 7.47
N GLY A 216 -0.52 25.51 7.46
CA GLY A 216 0.17 24.94 8.63
C GLY A 216 1.60 25.44 8.85
N THR A 217 2.29 24.88 9.85
CA THR A 217 3.69 25.19 10.18
C THR A 217 4.66 24.13 9.65
N ALA A 218 5.83 24.57 9.18
CA ALA A 218 6.89 23.70 8.67
C ALA A 218 7.94 23.45 9.75
N LYS A 219 8.34 22.18 9.91
CA LYS A 219 9.53 21.81 10.68
C LYS A 219 10.75 21.88 9.77
N ALA A 220 11.18 23.10 9.45
CA ALA A 220 12.35 23.38 8.62
C ALA A 220 12.95 24.72 9.06
N SER A 221 14.22 24.94 8.78
CA SER A 221 14.86 26.26 8.96
C SER A 221 15.29 26.81 7.61
N TYR A 222 15.32 28.14 7.50
CA TYR A 222 15.80 28.86 6.33
C TYR A 222 17.05 29.64 6.71
N ASP A 223 18.12 29.48 5.93
CA ASP A 223 19.34 30.26 6.04
C ASP A 223 19.35 31.32 4.93
N ALA A 224 19.27 32.58 5.33
CA ALA A 224 19.24 33.72 4.43
C ALA A 224 20.60 33.99 3.76
N ALA A 225 21.71 33.62 4.39
CA ALA A 225 23.06 33.84 3.84
C ALA A 225 23.32 32.92 2.66
N THR A 226 22.92 31.65 2.76
CA THR A 226 23.11 30.64 1.71
C THR A 226 21.88 30.45 0.81
N ARG A 227 20.77 31.15 1.08
CA ARG A 227 19.46 31.00 0.41
C ARG A 227 19.01 29.53 0.32
N SER A 228 19.23 28.80 1.40
CA SER A 228 18.98 27.37 1.47
C SER A 228 18.10 27.03 2.67
N PHE A 229 17.38 25.91 2.58
CA PHE A 229 16.60 25.41 3.70
C PHE A 229 17.19 24.10 4.20
N ALA A 230 17.28 23.95 5.51
CA ALA A 230 17.55 22.68 6.15
C ALA A 230 16.24 21.93 6.38
N LEU A 231 16.08 20.82 5.68
CA LEU A 231 14.90 19.97 5.75
C LEU A 231 15.20 18.68 6.50
N PRO A 232 14.43 18.33 7.54
CA PRO A 232 14.50 17.00 8.12
C PRO A 232 13.96 15.97 7.13
N GLY A 233 14.53 14.77 7.19
CA GLY A 233 14.08 13.62 6.43
C GLY A 233 12.60 13.32 6.66
N SER A 234 11.88 12.97 5.60
CA SER A 234 10.46 12.63 5.68
C SER A 234 10.07 11.54 4.68
N TRP A 235 9.26 10.58 5.15
CA TRP A 235 8.63 9.58 4.30
C TRP A 235 7.38 10.09 3.57
N VAL A 236 6.84 11.24 3.98
CA VAL A 236 5.61 11.79 3.38
C VAL A 236 5.78 12.06 1.88
N PRO A 237 6.86 12.71 1.40
CA PRO A 237 7.03 12.91 -0.04
C PRO A 237 7.14 11.61 -0.83
N MET A 238 7.78 10.56 -0.29
CA MET A 238 7.80 9.24 -0.91
C MET A 238 6.38 8.72 -1.12
N GLY A 239 5.55 8.75 -0.08
CA GLY A 239 4.16 8.33 -0.17
C GLY A 239 3.34 9.15 -1.18
N LEU A 240 3.57 10.46 -1.26
CA LEU A 240 2.88 11.33 -2.21
C LEU A 240 3.29 11.07 -3.66
N ILE A 241 4.60 10.93 -3.93
CA ILE A 241 5.13 10.63 -5.26
C ILE A 241 4.60 9.28 -5.74
N LEU A 242 4.71 8.24 -4.90
CA LEU A 242 4.21 6.91 -5.24
C LEU A 242 2.68 6.91 -5.38
N GLY A 243 1.95 7.67 -4.58
CA GLY A 243 0.51 7.79 -4.70
C GLY A 243 0.06 8.37 -6.04
N ILE A 244 0.68 9.48 -6.48
CA ILE A 244 0.39 10.08 -7.81
C ILE A 244 0.72 9.08 -8.92
N PHE A 245 1.89 8.42 -8.86
CA PHE A 245 2.29 7.42 -9.83
C PHE A 245 1.32 6.23 -9.87
N MET A 246 0.91 5.71 -8.71
CA MET A 246 -0.04 4.58 -8.61
C MET A 246 -1.41 4.93 -9.16
N ILE A 247 -1.94 6.14 -8.88
CA ILE A 247 -3.21 6.60 -9.46
C ILE A 247 -3.09 6.67 -10.99
N LYS A 248 -1.98 7.21 -11.52
CA LYS A 248 -1.80 7.32 -12.97
C LYS A 248 -1.61 5.97 -13.64
N TYR A 249 -0.82 5.08 -13.04
CA TYR A 249 -0.60 3.73 -13.54
C TYR A 249 -1.90 2.91 -13.51
N ALA A 250 -2.61 2.90 -12.37
CA ALA A 250 -3.86 2.17 -12.22
C ALA A 250 -4.96 2.67 -13.16
N SER A 251 -5.08 4.00 -13.35
CA SER A 251 -6.04 4.56 -14.32
C SER A 251 -5.69 4.18 -15.77
N GLY A 252 -4.42 4.22 -16.14
CA GLY A 252 -3.96 3.76 -17.46
C GLY A 252 -4.27 2.29 -17.70
N VAL A 253 -4.00 1.42 -16.72
CA VAL A 253 -4.34 -0.01 -16.77
C VAL A 253 -5.86 -0.21 -16.88
N ALA A 254 -6.65 0.45 -16.04
CA ALA A 254 -8.10 0.30 -16.03
C ALA A 254 -8.72 0.70 -17.39
N ILE A 255 -8.28 1.82 -17.97
CA ILE A 255 -8.78 2.29 -19.28
C ILE A 255 -8.30 1.39 -20.42
N ALA A 256 -7.07 0.89 -20.36
CA ALA A 256 -6.58 -0.07 -21.35
C ALA A 256 -7.38 -1.38 -21.34
N MET A 257 -7.84 -1.81 -20.15
CA MET A 257 -8.66 -3.01 -19.99
C MET A 257 -10.13 -2.78 -20.33
N ASN A 258 -10.65 -1.58 -20.08
CA ASN A 258 -12.01 -1.20 -20.42
C ASN A 258 -12.09 0.26 -20.83
N HIS A 259 -12.11 0.51 -22.14
CA HIS A 259 -12.13 1.85 -22.69
C HIS A 259 -13.41 2.63 -22.35
N SER A 260 -14.52 1.97 -22.01
CA SER A 260 -15.76 2.67 -21.65
C SER A 260 -15.63 3.52 -20.39
N LEU A 261 -14.65 3.23 -19.53
CA LEU A 261 -14.36 3.98 -18.31
C LEU A 261 -13.98 5.44 -18.57
N VAL A 262 -13.49 5.79 -19.75
CA VAL A 262 -13.19 7.20 -20.11
C VAL A 262 -14.45 8.06 -20.05
N ASN A 263 -15.62 7.48 -20.34
CA ASN A 263 -16.91 8.18 -20.32
C ASN A 263 -17.69 7.94 -19.03
N ASP A 264 -17.16 7.15 -18.09
CA ASP A 264 -17.81 6.89 -16.82
C ASP A 264 -17.61 8.07 -15.85
N LEU A 265 -18.72 8.68 -15.45
CA LEU A 265 -18.72 9.87 -14.59
C LEU A 265 -18.08 9.59 -13.23
N THR A 266 -18.48 8.49 -12.59
CA THR A 266 -18.01 8.14 -11.24
C THR A 266 -16.51 7.87 -11.24
N PHE A 267 -16.02 7.15 -12.25
CA PHE A 267 -14.61 6.86 -12.45
C PHE A 267 -13.79 8.15 -12.64
N GLY A 268 -14.21 9.01 -13.57
CA GLY A 268 -13.52 10.28 -13.85
C GLY A 268 -13.45 11.20 -12.63
N VAL A 269 -14.57 11.42 -11.96
CA VAL A 269 -14.64 12.29 -10.76
C VAL A 269 -13.82 11.71 -9.61
N THR A 270 -13.86 10.39 -9.38
CA THR A 270 -13.07 9.74 -8.33
C THR A 270 -11.58 9.89 -8.57
N LEU A 271 -11.11 9.65 -9.80
CA LEU A 271 -9.70 9.81 -10.15
C LEU A 271 -9.25 11.27 -10.08
N ALA A 272 -10.09 12.21 -10.51
CA ALA A 272 -9.83 13.64 -10.38
C ALA A 272 -9.70 14.08 -8.92
N ALA A 273 -10.62 13.65 -8.06
CA ALA A 273 -10.59 13.96 -6.64
C ALA A 273 -9.33 13.39 -5.97
N LEU A 274 -9.02 12.10 -6.19
CA LEU A 274 -7.81 11.48 -5.65
C LEU A 274 -6.54 12.20 -6.12
N SER A 275 -6.41 12.44 -7.43
CA SER A 275 -5.26 13.16 -7.99
C SER A 275 -5.16 14.60 -7.46
N GLY A 276 -6.30 15.26 -7.25
CA GLY A 276 -6.38 16.59 -6.65
C GLY A 276 -5.89 16.60 -5.19
N VAL A 277 -6.30 15.62 -4.36
CA VAL A 277 -5.82 15.47 -2.98
C VAL A 277 -4.30 15.38 -2.94
N PHE A 278 -3.72 14.49 -3.73
CA PHE A 278 -2.26 14.31 -3.76
C PHE A 278 -1.53 15.56 -4.27
N SER A 279 -2.05 16.21 -5.31
CA SER A 279 -1.46 17.45 -5.86
C SER A 279 -1.51 18.61 -4.86
N GLY A 280 -2.64 18.76 -4.16
CA GLY A 280 -2.82 19.75 -3.09
C GLY A 280 -1.92 19.50 -1.88
N LEU A 281 -1.79 18.24 -1.43
CA LEU A 281 -0.87 17.85 -0.35
C LEU A 281 0.58 18.18 -0.72
N PHE A 282 0.99 17.83 -1.93
CA PHE A 282 2.36 17.99 -2.38
C PHE A 282 2.76 19.45 -2.54
N THR A 283 1.91 20.25 -3.20
CA THR A 283 2.15 21.68 -3.43
C THR A 283 1.97 22.50 -2.15
N GLY A 284 0.96 22.18 -1.34
CA GLY A 284 0.70 22.88 -0.08
C GLY A 284 1.86 22.72 0.91
N ARG A 285 2.47 21.52 0.95
CA ARG A 285 3.68 21.29 1.76
C ARG A 285 4.88 22.09 1.28
N ALA A 286 5.08 22.20 -0.04
CA ALA A 286 6.17 22.98 -0.61
C ALA A 286 6.01 24.47 -0.25
N VAL A 287 4.83 25.04 -0.49
CA VAL A 287 4.54 26.45 -0.14
C VAL A 287 4.68 26.70 1.37
N ARG A 288 4.25 25.75 2.21
CA ARG A 288 4.41 25.85 3.66
C ARG A 288 5.87 26.06 4.08
N VAL A 289 6.82 25.38 3.43
CA VAL A 289 8.25 25.56 3.69
C VAL A 289 8.73 26.89 3.13
N LEU A 290 8.32 27.25 1.91
CA LEU A 290 8.74 28.50 1.25
C LEU A 290 8.32 29.75 2.03
N LYS A 291 7.21 29.70 2.79
CA LYS A 291 6.81 30.78 3.70
C LYS A 291 7.89 31.15 4.73
N LEU A 292 8.81 30.24 5.06
CA LEU A 292 9.93 30.54 5.98
C LEU A 292 10.94 31.53 5.38
N ALA A 293 11.09 31.58 4.06
CA ALA A 293 11.98 32.53 3.39
C ALA A 293 11.45 33.97 3.36
N VAL A 294 10.13 34.14 3.56
CA VAL A 294 9.46 35.45 3.54
C VAL A 294 9.31 36.04 4.94
N ARG A 295 9.52 35.24 6.01
CA ARG A 295 9.44 35.75 7.39
C ARG A 295 10.67 36.60 7.71
N PRO A 296 10.50 37.83 8.23
CA PRO A 296 11.63 38.68 8.62
C PRO A 296 12.47 37.99 9.70
N SER A 297 13.80 38.06 9.55
CA SER A 297 14.73 37.53 10.55
C SER A 297 14.57 38.30 11.87
N PRO A 298 14.44 37.63 13.03
CA PRO A 298 14.32 38.32 14.33
C PRO A 298 15.53 39.19 14.70
N ALA A 299 16.66 39.03 14.00
CA ALA A 299 17.93 39.69 14.33
C ALA A 299 17.95 41.21 14.11
N ILE A 300 16.97 41.81 13.42
CA ILE A 300 16.93 43.26 13.16
C ILE A 300 16.04 44.00 14.19
N ALA A 301 15.21 43.30 14.97
CA ALA A 301 14.27 43.91 15.91
C ALA A 301 14.86 44.19 17.31
N LEU A 302 16.15 43.90 17.55
CA LEU A 302 16.85 44.18 18.82
C LEU A 302 17.84 45.36 18.73
N GLN A 303 17.81 46.14 17.64
CA GLN A 303 18.68 47.31 17.45
C GLN A 303 17.92 48.58 17.02
N ALA A 304 16.60 48.63 17.18
CA ALA A 304 15.78 49.81 16.91
C ALA A 304 15.13 50.32 18.20
#